data_AF-A0A7Y2JJI4-F1
#
_entry.id   AF-A0A7Y2JJI4-F1
#
_cell.length_a   1.000
_cell.length_b   1.000
_cell.length_c   1.000
_cell.angle_alpha   90.00
_cell.angle_beta   90.00
_cell.angle_gamma   90.00
#
_symmetry.space_group_name_H-M   'P 1'
#
loop_
_entity.id
_entity.type
_entity.pdbx_description
1 polymer ?
#
loop_
_entity_poly.entity_id
_entity_poly.type
_entity_poly.pdbx_seq_one_letter_code
_entity_poly.pdbx_strand_id
1 'polypeptide(L)'
;MLATGFSFVAVTAVVKHGGQDLPAAQSAFLRYVLGLVFLIPMIGPMRRTKLTPRQLKLFTLRGAAHTIGVILWFYAMTRITIAEVTAMNYMTPIYVSL
;
A
#
# COMPACT_ATOMS: atom_id res chain seq x y z
N MET A 1 -10.38 2.65 13.98
CA MET A 1 -11.02 1.97 12.84
C MET A 1 -11.83 2.93 11.96
N LEU A 2 -12.65 3.82 12.52
CA LEU A 2 -13.42 4.81 11.72
C LEU A 2 -12.54 5.80 10.94
N ALA A 3 -11.53 6.41 11.60
CA ALA A 3 -10.61 7.33 10.94
C ALA A 3 -9.80 6.66 9.81
N THR A 4 -9.35 5.42 10.02
CA THR A 4 -8.64 4.64 9.00
C THR A 4 -9.54 4.27 7.83
N GLY A 5 -10.80 3.90 8.08
CA GLY A 5 -11.79 3.64 7.03
C GLY A 5 -12.12 4.88 6.21
N PHE A 6 -12.30 6.03 6.88
CA PHE A 6 -12.53 7.31 6.21
C PHE A 6 -11.35 7.69 5.29
N SER A 7 -10.12 7.61 5.81
CA SER A 7 -8.91 7.87 4.99
C SER A 7 -8.79 6.91 3.81
N PHE A 8 -9.18 5.65 3.97
CA PHE A 8 -9.15 4.66 2.90
C PHE A 8 -10.17 4.96 1.79
N VAL A 9 -11.39 5.32 2.17
CA VAL A 9 -12.44 5.74 1.22
C VAL A 9 -12.06 7.04 0.52
N ALA A 10 -11.53 8.02 1.25
CA ALA A 10 -11.07 9.29 0.69
C ALA A 10 -9.97 9.09 -0.37
N VAL A 11 -8.96 8.26 -0.08
CA VAL A 11 -7.92 7.91 -1.07
C VAL A 11 -8.52 7.20 -2.28
N THR A 12 -9.42 6.25 -2.06
CA THR A 12 -10.08 5.53 -3.16
C THR A 12 -10.88 6.46 -4.06
N ALA A 13 -11.63 7.40 -3.48
CA ALA A 13 -12.40 8.40 -4.21
C ALA A 13 -11.50 9.35 -5.00
N VAL A 14 -10.44 9.87 -4.38
CA VAL A 14 -9.46 10.77 -5.02
C VAL A 14 -8.74 10.08 -6.18
N VAL A 15 -8.32 8.82 -6.03
CA VAL A 15 -7.65 8.07 -7.10
C VAL A 15 -8.61 7.77 -8.25
N LYS A 16 -9.88 7.44 -7.94
CA LYS A 16 -10.88 7.16 -8.98
C LYS A 16 -11.29 8.41 -9.76
N HIS A 17 -11.39 9.56 -9.09
CA HIS A 17 -11.82 10.83 -9.71
C HIS A 17 -10.66 11.61 -10.33
N GLY A 18 -9.45 11.54 -9.75
CA GLY A 18 -8.23 12.17 -10.27
C GLY A 18 -7.43 11.29 -11.24
N GLY A 19 -7.82 10.02 -11.41
CA GLY A 19 -7.10 9.03 -12.23
C GLY A 19 -7.23 9.21 -13.75
N GLN A 20 -7.90 10.26 -14.24
CA GLN A 20 -7.89 10.57 -15.68
C GLN A 20 -6.53 11.16 -16.12
N ASP A 21 -5.82 11.86 -15.24
CA ASP A 21 -4.57 12.56 -15.59
C ASP A 21 -3.32 12.03 -14.85
N LEU A 22 -3.48 11.34 -13.72
CA LEU A 22 -2.35 10.87 -12.90
C LEU A 22 -2.15 9.35 -12.99
N PRO A 23 -0.99 8.85 -13.49
CA PRO A 23 -0.67 7.43 -13.52
C PRO A 23 -0.70 6.78 -12.14
N ALA A 24 -1.24 5.56 -12.06
CA ALA A 24 -1.45 4.81 -10.82
C ALA A 24 -0.17 4.62 -9.97
N ALA A 25 0.99 4.52 -10.63
CA ALA A 25 2.30 4.46 -9.97
C ALA A 25 2.65 5.76 -9.23
N GLN A 26 2.28 6.92 -9.78
CA GLN A 26 2.54 8.23 -9.17
C GLN A 26 1.64 8.47 -7.95
N SER A 27 0.36 8.05 -8.02
CA SER A 27 -0.54 8.12 -6.85
C SER A 27 -0.08 7.22 -5.72
N ALA A 28 0.41 6.00 -6.04
CA ALA A 28 1.00 5.11 -5.06
C ALA A 28 2.28 5.71 -4.45
N PHE A 29 3.14 6.29 -5.29
CA PHE A 29 4.37 6.96 -4.85
C PHE A 29 4.09 8.12 -3.88
N LEU A 30 3.19 9.04 -4.22
CA LEU A 30 2.80 10.16 -3.36
C LEU A 30 2.27 9.68 -2.00
N ARG A 31 1.44 8.62 -1.99
CA ARG A 31 0.95 7.99 -0.75
C ARG A 31 2.11 7.50 0.13
N TYR A 32 3.10 6.83 -0.45
CA TYR A 32 4.26 6.34 0.30
C TYR A 32 5.21 7.44 0.74
N VAL A 33 5.39 8.51 -0.04
CA VAL A 33 6.20 9.68 0.33
C VAL A 33 5.60 10.40 1.53
N LEU A 34 4.28 10.64 1.53
CA LEU A 34 3.59 11.22 2.68
C LEU A 34 3.65 10.29 3.91
N GLY A 35 3.57 8.97 3.69
CA GLY A 35 3.78 7.96 4.73
C GLY A 35 5.20 7.97 5.31
N LEU A 36 6.20 8.36 4.53
CA LEU A 36 7.61 8.38 4.92
C LEU A 36 7.86 9.36 6.08
N VAL A 37 7.09 10.45 6.15
CA VAL A 37 7.14 11.44 7.26
C VAL A 37 6.89 10.77 8.61
N PHE A 38 5.96 9.81 8.66
CA PHE A 38 5.68 9.03 9.87
C PHE A 38 6.76 7.99 10.19
N LEU A 39 7.61 7.66 9.21
CA LEU A 39 8.72 6.73 9.35
C LEU A 39 9.97 7.40 9.95
N ILE A 40 10.09 8.73 9.83
CA ILE A 40 11.19 9.55 10.39
C ILE A 40 11.49 9.24 11.87
N PRO A 41 10.52 9.29 12.80
CA PRO A 41 10.78 8.99 14.21
C PRO A 41 11.23 7.53 14.45
N MET A 42 10.91 6.61 13.55
CA MET A 42 11.25 5.20 13.64
C MET A 42 12.67 4.87 13.15
N ILE A 43 13.35 5.82 12.48
CA ILE A 43 14.71 5.64 11.96
C ILE A 43 15.72 5.43 13.10
N GLY A 44 15.59 6.16 14.20
CA GLY A 44 16.50 6.06 15.36
C GLY A 44 16.55 4.65 15.96
N PRO A 45 15.40 4.06 16.34
CA PRO A 45 15.31 2.67 16.79
C PRO A 45 15.79 1.66 15.73
N MET A 46 15.45 1.84 14.46
CA MET A 46 15.85 0.93 13.38
C MET A 46 17.37 0.84 13.20
N ARG A 47 18.10 1.94 13.36
CA ARG A 47 19.57 1.95 13.24
C ARG A 47 20.28 1.22 14.39
N ARG A 48 19.63 1.10 15.54
CA ARG A 48 20.16 0.34 16.70
C ARG A 48 19.94 -1.16 16.57
N THR A 49 19.05 -1.59 15.68
CA THR A 49 18.76 -3.01 15.45
C THR A 49 19.87 -3.64 14.62
N LYS A 50 20.60 -4.61 15.19
CA LYS A 50 21.54 -5.44 14.43
C LYS A 50 20.77 -6.47 13.59
N LEU A 51 20.51 -6.15 12.33
CA LEU A 51 19.88 -7.07 11.39
C LEU A 51 20.90 -8.11 10.92
N THR A 52 20.57 -9.38 11.07
CA THR A 52 21.34 -10.47 10.46
C THR A 52 21.13 -10.47 8.93
N PRO A 53 22.07 -11.01 8.12
CA PRO A 53 21.92 -11.09 6.66
C PRO A 53 20.64 -11.80 6.22
N ARG A 54 20.19 -12.80 6.99
CA ARG A 54 18.93 -13.52 6.76
C ARG A 54 17.70 -12.63 6.97
N GLN A 55 17.69 -11.85 8.04
CA GLN A 55 16.61 -10.89 8.32
C GLN A 55 16.56 -9.79 7.25
N LEU A 56 17.71 -9.29 6.81
CA LEU A 56 17.79 -8.31 5.74
C LEU A 56 17.21 -8.87 4.43
N LYS A 57 17.58 -10.09 4.04
CA LYS A 57 17.07 -10.76 2.83
C LYS A 57 15.55 -10.99 2.89
N LEU A 58 15.02 -11.41 4.03
CA LEU A 58 13.57 -11.60 4.20
C LEU A 58 12.82 -10.26 4.17
N PHE A 59 13.39 -9.22 4.78
CA PHE A 59 12.80 -7.89 4.80
C PHE A 59 12.76 -7.26 3.40
N THR A 60 13.84 -7.38 2.64
CA THR A 60 13.90 -6.86 1.27
C THR A 60 12.98 -7.63 0.34
N LEU A 61 12.93 -8.97 0.44
CA LEU A 61 12.02 -9.79 -0.38
C LEU A 61 10.55 -9.46 -0.09
N ARG A 62 10.18 -9.34 1.19
CA ARG A 62 8.85 -8.91 1.61
C ARG A 62 8.52 -7.51 1.08
N GLY A 63 9.46 -6.58 1.20
CA GLY A 63 9.31 -5.22 0.69
C GLY A 63 9.06 -5.21 -0.82
N ALA A 64 9.84 -5.96 -1.59
CA ALA A 64 9.68 -6.08 -3.04
C ALA A 64 8.31 -6.68 -3.41
N ALA A 65 7.92 -7.79 -2.78
CA ALA A 65 6.62 -8.42 -3.00
C ALA A 65 5.45 -7.47 -2.67
N HIS A 66 5.56 -6.72 -1.57
CA HIS A 66 4.55 -5.73 -1.18
C HIS A 66 4.45 -4.59 -2.20
N THR A 67 5.57 -4.03 -2.65
CA THR A 67 5.59 -2.97 -3.66
C THR A 67 4.94 -3.44 -4.96
N ILE A 68 5.28 -4.64 -5.43
CA ILE A 68 4.66 -5.24 -6.63
C ILE A 68 3.15 -5.41 -6.42
N GLY A 69 2.73 -5.94 -5.28
CA GLY A 69 1.31 -6.12 -4.95
C GLY A 69 0.53 -4.80 -4.96
N VAL A 70 1.12 -3.72 -4.43
CA VAL A 70 0.46 -2.41 -4.39
C VAL A 70 0.36 -1.79 -5.78
N ILE A 71 1.41 -1.92 -6.61
CA ILE A 71 1.37 -1.47 -8.02
C ILE A 71 0.26 -2.20 -8.77
N LEU A 72 0.18 -3.53 -8.65
CA LEU A 72 -0.86 -4.34 -9.28
C LEU A 72 -2.26 -3.97 -8.79
N TRP A 73 -2.42 -3.71 -7.49
CA TRP A 73 -3.69 -3.28 -6.91
C TRP A 73 -4.14 -1.93 -7.45
N PHE A 74 -3.24 -0.94 -7.49
CA PHE A 74 -3.52 0.38 -8.06
C PHE A 74 -3.83 0.30 -9.56
N TYR A 75 -3.13 -0.57 -10.30
CA TYR A 75 -3.42 -0.85 -11.70
C TYR A 75 -4.81 -1.49 -11.88
N ALA A 76 -5.17 -2.47 -11.05
CA ALA A 76 -6.50 -3.09 -11.12
C ALA A 76 -7.61 -2.09 -10.76
N MET A 77 -7.40 -1.26 -9.74
CA MET A 77 -8.37 -0.27 -9.24
C MET A 77 -8.82 0.74 -10.31
N THR A 78 -7.94 1.11 -11.24
CA THR A 78 -8.27 2.02 -12.35
C THR A 78 -8.99 1.34 -13.50
N ARG A 79 -8.92 -0.01 -13.59
CA ARG A 79 -9.52 -0.80 -14.68
C ARG A 79 -10.88 -1.39 -14.33
N ILE A 80 -11.09 -1.75 -13.06
CA ILE A 80 -12.33 -2.38 -12.58
C ILE A 80 -13.21 -1.36 -11.87
N THR A 81 -14.51 -1.64 -11.75
CA THR A 81 -15.48 -0.77 -11.08
C THR A 81 -15.21 -0.68 -9.56
N ILE A 82 -15.74 0.36 -8.88
CA ILE A 82 -15.57 0.47 -7.41
C ILE A 82 -16.17 -0.74 -6.70
N ALA A 83 -17.28 -1.28 -7.21
CA ALA A 83 -17.94 -2.45 -6.66
C ALA A 83 -17.02 -3.69 -6.66
N GLU A 84 -16.30 -3.93 -7.76
CA GLU A 84 -15.36 -5.04 -7.88
C GLU A 84 -14.13 -4.87 -6.98
N VAL A 85 -13.60 -3.64 -6.85
CA VAL A 85 -12.52 -3.36 -5.88
C VAL A 85 -12.96 -3.67 -4.45
N THR A 86 -14.18 -3.28 -4.07
CA THR A 86 -14.72 -3.58 -2.75
C THR A 86 -14.92 -5.09 -2.55
N ALA A 87 -15.42 -5.79 -3.56
CA ALA A 87 -15.58 -7.25 -3.52
C ALA A 87 -14.24 -7.97 -3.31
N MET A 88 -13.17 -7.54 -4.01
CA MET A 88 -11.82 -8.07 -3.79
C MET A 88 -11.33 -7.87 -2.36
N ASN A 89 -11.66 -6.73 -1.72
CA ASN A 89 -11.29 -6.49 -0.33
C ASN A 89 -11.99 -7.47 0.62
N TYR A 90 -13.25 -7.83 0.36
CA TYR A 90 -13.96 -8.86 1.14
C TYR A 90 -13.36 -10.26 1.02
N MET A 91 -12.62 -10.55 -0.05
CA MET A 91 -11.91 -11.83 -0.22
C MET A 91 -10.56 -11.88 0.52
N THR A 92 -10.05 -10.75 1.04
CA THR A 92 -8.76 -10.69 1.75
C THR A 92 -8.62 -11.72 2.89
N PRO A 93 -9.62 -11.95 3.76
CA PRO A 93 -9.52 -12.96 4.82
C PRO A 93 -9.27 -14.36 4.27
N ILE A 94 -9.85 -14.70 3.12
CA ILE A 94 -9.68 -16.01 2.46
C ILE A 94 -8.23 -16.14 1.95
N TYR A 95 -7.71 -15.09 1.30
CA TYR A 95 -6.35 -15.08 0.77
C TYR A 95 -5.25 -15.12 1.85
N VAL A 96 -5.54 -14.65 3.05
CA VAL A 96 -4.56 -14.64 4.16
C VAL A 96 -4.63 -15.93 4.98
N SER A 97 -5.78 -16.61 5.00
CA SER A 97 -5.95 -17.86 5.74
C SER A 97 -5.37 -19.10 5.04
N LEU A 98 -5.22 -19.04 3.71
CA LEU A 98 -4.72 -20.12 2.86
C LEU A 98 -3.23 -19.95 2.59
#